data_AF-A0A9Q8SUU9-F1
#
_entry.id   AF-A0A9Q8SUU9-F1
#
_cell.length_a   1.000
_cell.length_b   1.000
_cell.length_c   1.000
_cell.angle_alpha   90.00
_cell.angle_beta   90.00
_cell.angle_gamma   90.00
#
_symmetry.space_group_name_H-M   'P 1'
#
loop_
_entity.id
_entity.type
_entity.pdbx_description
1 polymer ?
#
loop_
_entity_poly.entity_id
_entity_poly.type
_entity_poly.pdbx_seq_one_letter_code
_entity_poly.pdbx_strand_id
1 'polypeptide(L)'
;MRFSVLPAMALFLSLTLARGFSMADMHDYCACQYKTNSAVDYAATDLLAGDCRFGYTYGQNSGQFWIGRSSGSGPRFQGRFLKAISGQIDGQEFYNNCKRYAANDATCFNCETKFEYPDGSILCR
;
A
#
# COMPACT_ATOMS: atom_id res chain seq x y z
N MET A 1 -53.35 -49.59 -2.87
CA MET A 1 -52.26 -50.11 -2.01
C MET A 1 -50.99 -49.38 -2.46
N ARG A 2 -50.62 -48.25 -1.84
CA ARG A 2 -49.73 -48.09 -0.66
C ARG A 2 -48.22 -48.09 -1.02
N PHE A 3 -47.64 -46.86 -0.97
CA PHE A 3 -46.28 -46.41 -0.57
C PHE A 3 -45.06 -46.90 -1.41
N SER A 4 -43.97 -46.16 -1.66
CA SER A 4 -43.24 -45.14 -0.88
C SER A 4 -42.30 -44.30 -1.80
N VAL A 5 -42.28 -42.96 -1.70
CA VAL A 5 -41.24 -42.07 -1.09
C VAL A 5 -39.89 -41.94 -1.83
N LEU A 6 -39.59 -40.71 -2.27
CA LEU A 6 -38.31 -40.18 -2.81
C LEU A 6 -37.18 -40.14 -1.77
N PRO A 7 -35.92 -40.03 -2.22
CA PRO A 7 -35.06 -38.92 -1.79
C PRO A 7 -34.37 -38.27 -3.01
N ALA A 8 -34.33 -36.95 -3.23
CA ALA A 8 -33.79 -35.84 -2.44
C ALA A 8 -32.25 -35.90 -2.24
N MET A 9 -31.57 -34.86 -2.74
CA MET A 9 -30.16 -34.47 -2.51
C MET A 9 -29.09 -35.27 -3.29
N ALA A 10 -28.05 -34.66 -3.87
CA ALA A 10 -27.32 -33.48 -3.44
C ALA A 10 -26.71 -32.70 -4.62
N LEU A 11 -26.86 -31.35 -4.57
CA LEU A 11 -25.96 -30.42 -5.23
C LEU A 11 -24.54 -30.64 -4.70
N PHE A 12 -23.58 -30.98 -5.56
CA PHE A 12 -22.18 -30.75 -5.25
C PHE A 12 -21.77 -29.40 -5.84
N LEU A 13 -22.09 -28.36 -5.07
CA LEU A 13 -21.59 -27.00 -5.26
C LEU A 13 -20.13 -26.98 -4.80
N SER A 14 -19.20 -27.39 -5.66
CA SER A 14 -17.77 -27.28 -5.40
C SER A 14 -17.32 -25.83 -5.61
N LEU A 15 -17.76 -24.94 -4.73
CA LEU A 15 -17.26 -23.57 -4.64
C LEU A 15 -15.86 -23.65 -4.04
N THR A 16 -14.84 -23.84 -4.89
CA THR A 16 -13.44 -23.65 -4.53
C THR A 16 -13.24 -22.19 -4.13
N LEU A 17 -13.43 -21.89 -2.84
CA LEU A 17 -12.88 -20.71 -2.19
C LEU A 17 -11.36 -20.86 -2.19
N ALA A 18 -10.74 -20.59 -3.34
CA ALA A 18 -9.38 -20.08 -3.37
C ALA A 18 -9.43 -18.66 -2.79
N ARG A 19 -9.63 -18.56 -1.48
CA ARG A 19 -9.14 -17.40 -0.73
C ARG A 19 -7.62 -17.52 -0.82
N GLY A 20 -7.08 -16.97 -1.91
CA GLY A 20 -5.66 -16.69 -1.99
C GLY A 20 -5.31 -15.94 -0.73
N PHE A 21 -4.49 -16.55 0.11
CA PHE A 21 -3.75 -15.82 1.11
C PHE A 21 -2.92 -14.82 0.30
N SER A 22 -3.44 -13.60 0.13
CA SER A 22 -2.62 -12.50 -0.38
C SER A 22 -1.49 -12.40 0.62
N MET A 23 -0.29 -12.86 0.24
CA MET A 23 0.87 -12.57 1.03
C MET A 23 0.92 -11.05 1.15
N ALA A 24 0.92 -10.56 2.38
CA ALA A 24 1.05 -9.13 2.64
C ALA A 24 2.31 -8.65 1.91
N ASP A 25 2.13 -7.75 0.95
CA ASP A 25 3.23 -7.15 0.22
C ASP A 25 3.79 -6.03 1.11
N MET A 26 4.79 -6.39 1.93
CA MET A 26 5.30 -5.54 2.99
C MET A 26 6.38 -4.60 2.47
N HIS A 27 6.21 -3.31 2.75
CA HIS A 27 7.08 -2.23 2.28
C HIS A 27 7.55 -1.32 3.42
N ASP A 28 8.76 -0.78 3.28
CA ASP A 28 9.27 0.21 4.24
C ASP A 28 8.55 1.57 4.10
N TYR A 29 8.25 1.97 2.86
CA TYR A 29 7.70 3.29 2.54
C TYR A 29 6.58 3.21 1.50
N CYS A 30 5.52 4.00 1.70
CA CYS A 30 4.41 4.13 0.75
C CYS A 30 3.89 5.57 0.65
N ALA A 31 3.30 5.93 -0.49
CA ALA A 31 2.61 7.20 -0.71
C ALA A 31 1.40 7.03 -1.63
N CYS A 32 0.41 7.90 -1.52
CA CYS A 32 -0.77 7.88 -2.39
C CYS A 32 -0.43 8.50 -3.77
N GLN A 33 -1.15 8.11 -4.82
CA GLN A 33 -1.01 8.66 -6.18
C GLN A 33 -2.35 9.16 -6.73
N TYR A 34 -2.29 10.20 -7.57
CA TYR A 34 -3.45 10.72 -8.29
C TYR A 34 -4.08 9.71 -9.25
N LYS A 35 -3.27 8.80 -9.81
CA LYS A 35 -3.65 7.67 -10.65
C LYS A 35 -2.51 6.65 -10.66
N THR A 36 -2.76 5.47 -11.20
CA THR A 36 -1.73 4.46 -11.37
C THR A 36 -0.55 5.00 -12.16
N ASN A 37 0.65 4.73 -11.67
CA ASN A 37 1.90 5.09 -12.34
C ASN A 37 2.06 6.62 -12.57
N SER A 38 1.67 7.44 -11.59
CA SER A 38 1.80 8.90 -11.64
C SER A 38 2.57 9.51 -10.48
N ALA A 39 2.72 10.83 -10.46
CA ALA A 39 3.25 11.55 -9.31
C ALA A 39 2.46 11.23 -8.02
N VAL A 40 3.15 11.40 -6.89
CA VAL A 40 2.59 11.30 -5.54
C VAL A 40 1.50 12.37 -5.35
N ASP A 41 0.37 11.97 -4.78
CA ASP A 41 -0.68 12.86 -4.30
C ASP A 41 -0.35 13.27 -2.87
N TYR A 42 0.23 14.46 -2.73
CA TYR A 42 0.63 14.99 -1.42
C TYR A 42 -0.57 15.24 -0.52
N ALA A 43 -1.70 15.71 -1.06
CA ALA A 43 -2.85 16.04 -0.24
C ALA A 43 -3.43 14.77 0.42
N ALA A 44 -3.61 13.71 -0.37
CA ALA A 44 -4.08 12.43 0.16
C ALA A 44 -3.06 11.80 1.12
N THR A 45 -1.76 11.87 0.80
CA THR A 45 -0.70 11.35 1.66
C THR A 45 -0.64 12.09 3.00
N ASP A 46 -0.82 13.40 3.00
CA ASP A 46 -0.82 14.24 4.21
C ASP A 46 -2.06 13.98 5.07
N LEU A 47 -3.24 13.79 4.46
CA LEU A 47 -4.45 13.37 5.16
C LEU A 47 -4.27 11.99 5.82
N LEU A 48 -3.60 11.06 5.15
CA LEU A 48 -3.31 9.74 5.70
C LEU A 48 -2.30 9.81 6.86
N ALA A 49 -1.29 10.68 6.76
CA ALA A 49 -0.32 10.92 7.82
C ALA A 49 -0.94 11.57 9.07
N GLY A 50 -1.98 12.40 8.87
CA GLY A 50 -2.70 13.06 9.95
C GLY A 50 -3.76 12.20 10.62
N ASP A 51 -4.13 11.05 10.05
CA ASP A 51 -5.14 10.16 10.63
C ASP A 51 -4.51 9.15 11.59
N CYS A 52 -4.66 9.42 12.88
CA CYS A 52 -4.14 8.59 13.97
C CYS A 52 -4.65 7.14 13.96
N ARG A 53 -5.70 6.80 13.21
CA ARG A 53 -6.24 5.44 13.13
C ARG A 53 -5.33 4.47 12.37
N PHE A 54 -4.48 4.96 11.46
CA PHE A 54 -3.70 4.09 10.57
C PHE A 54 -2.24 3.89 11.00
N GLY A 55 -1.77 4.63 12.00
CA GLY A 55 -0.42 4.42 12.55
C GLY A 55 0.72 4.69 11.56
N TYR A 56 0.54 5.66 10.66
CA TYR A 56 1.58 6.10 9.73
C TYR A 56 2.29 7.37 10.22
N THR A 57 3.55 7.51 9.84
CA THR A 57 4.33 8.73 10.04
C THR A 57 5.20 8.99 8.81
N TYR A 58 5.70 10.22 8.62
CA TYR A 58 6.58 10.47 7.49
C TYR A 58 7.90 9.67 7.60
N GLY A 59 8.31 9.08 6.48
CA GLY A 59 9.58 8.36 6.34
C GLY A 59 10.81 9.25 6.19
N GLN A 60 10.60 10.57 6.24
CA GLN A 60 11.61 11.63 6.09
C GLN A 60 11.30 12.80 7.04
N ASN A 61 12.29 13.63 7.32
CA ASN A 61 12.14 14.84 8.15
C ASN A 61 11.44 15.98 7.41
N SER A 62 11.14 17.06 8.13
CA SER A 62 10.60 18.29 7.52
C SER A 62 11.57 18.88 6.50
N GLY A 63 11.05 19.32 5.36
CA GLY A 63 11.85 19.85 4.24
C GLY A 63 12.53 18.80 3.36
N GLN A 64 12.55 17.53 3.77
CA GLN A 64 13.17 16.45 2.99
C GLN A 64 12.18 15.81 2.01
N PHE A 65 12.73 15.26 0.92
CA PHE A 65 11.97 14.50 -0.07
C PHE A 65 12.81 13.38 -0.68
N TRP A 66 12.17 12.30 -1.08
CA TRP A 66 12.83 11.21 -1.78
C TRP A 66 12.97 11.49 -3.26
N ILE A 67 14.15 11.23 -3.82
CA ILE A 67 14.43 11.32 -5.24
C ILE A 67 13.82 10.10 -5.94
N GLY A 68 12.98 10.36 -6.94
CA GLY A 68 12.40 9.32 -7.79
C GLY A 68 13.40 8.73 -8.77
N ARG A 69 13.31 7.43 -9.05
CA ARG A 69 14.17 6.73 -10.02
C ARG A 69 13.33 5.89 -10.98
N SER A 70 13.75 5.82 -12.24
CA SER A 70 13.07 4.96 -13.22
C SER A 70 13.32 3.45 -12.99
N SER A 71 14.36 3.10 -12.24
CA SER A 71 14.75 1.72 -11.91
C SER A 71 15.68 1.66 -10.69
N GLY A 72 15.78 0.47 -10.08
CA GLY A 72 16.60 0.19 -8.90
C GLY A 72 15.86 0.44 -7.56
N SER A 73 16.60 0.38 -6.46
CA SER A 73 16.09 0.66 -5.11
C SER A 73 15.54 2.08 -4.99
N GLY A 74 14.47 2.26 -4.22
CA GLY A 74 13.86 3.56 -3.97
C GLY A 74 12.52 3.78 -4.67
N PRO A 75 11.93 4.98 -4.50
CA PRO A 75 10.65 5.28 -5.08
C PRO A 75 10.78 5.52 -6.58
N ARG A 76 9.76 5.10 -7.32
CA ARG A 76 9.65 5.42 -8.75
C ARG A 76 9.41 6.92 -9.00
N PHE A 77 8.70 7.56 -8.06
CA PHE A 77 8.28 8.95 -8.16
C PHE A 77 8.88 9.76 -7.03
N GLN A 78 9.33 10.98 -7.35
CA GLN A 78 9.79 11.90 -6.33
C GLN A 78 8.64 12.30 -5.40
N GLY A 79 8.94 12.40 -4.10
CA GLY A 79 8.00 12.99 -3.15
C GLY A 79 8.24 12.61 -1.70
N ARG A 80 7.18 12.76 -0.91
CA ARG A 80 7.14 12.48 0.53
C ARG A 80 6.40 11.18 0.74
N PHE A 81 7.01 10.29 1.49
CA PHE A 81 6.47 8.95 1.74
C PHE A 81 6.23 8.76 3.23
N LEU A 82 5.31 7.86 3.54
CA LEU A 82 5.00 7.43 4.89
C LEU A 82 5.71 6.11 5.18
N LYS A 83 6.01 5.87 6.44
CA LYS A 83 6.40 4.59 7.01
C LYS A 83 5.40 4.21 8.10
N ALA A 84 5.33 2.93 8.42
CA ALA A 84 4.60 2.50 9.61
C ALA A 84 5.32 2.99 10.88
N ILE A 85 4.55 3.33 11.92
CA ILE A 85 5.11 3.63 13.25
C ILE A 85 5.81 2.38 13.83
N SER A 86 5.33 1.19 13.46
CA SER A 86 5.92 -0.09 13.83
C SER A 86 5.86 -1.06 12.65
N GLY A 87 6.94 -1.81 12.42
CA GLY A 87 7.03 -2.79 11.34
C GLY A 87 7.08 -2.18 9.94
N GLN A 88 6.60 -2.95 8.97
CA GLN A 88 6.46 -2.55 7.57
C GLN A 88 4.99 -2.28 7.23
N ILE A 89 4.77 -1.55 6.15
CA ILE A 89 3.44 -1.24 5.60
C ILE A 89 2.97 -2.39 4.72
N ASP A 90 1.77 -2.91 4.97
CA ASP A 90 1.07 -3.73 3.97
C ASP A 90 0.60 -2.82 2.83
N GLY A 91 1.16 -3.01 1.63
CA GLY A 91 0.87 -2.17 0.47
C GLY A 91 -0.59 -2.22 0.03
N GLN A 92 -1.27 -3.36 0.20
CA GLN A 92 -2.68 -3.51 -0.15
C GLN A 92 -3.58 -2.77 0.85
N GLU A 93 -3.25 -2.84 2.13
CA GLU A 93 -3.94 -2.04 3.16
C GLU A 93 -3.71 -0.54 2.92
N PHE A 94 -2.48 -0.13 2.65
CA PHE A 94 -2.14 1.27 2.38
C PHE A 94 -2.88 1.80 1.14
N TYR A 95 -2.92 1.04 0.05
CA TYR A 95 -3.74 1.35 -1.13
C TYR A 95 -5.21 1.60 -0.75
N ASN A 96 -5.81 0.69 0.01
CA ASN A 96 -7.20 0.82 0.44
C ASN A 96 -7.43 2.06 1.29
N ASN A 97 -6.44 2.44 2.11
CA ASN A 97 -6.50 3.65 2.91
C ASN A 97 -6.37 4.92 2.05
N CYS A 98 -5.50 4.93 1.03
CA CYS A 98 -5.43 6.03 0.04
C CYS A 98 -6.78 6.25 -0.66
N LYS A 99 -7.48 5.17 -1.03
CA LYS A 99 -8.82 5.27 -1.67
C LYS A 99 -9.85 5.99 -0.81
N ARG A 100 -9.72 5.96 0.54
CA ARG A 100 -10.62 6.68 1.46
C ARG A 100 -10.49 8.20 1.35
N TYR A 101 -9.36 8.69 0.85
CA TYR A 101 -9.07 10.11 0.65
C TYR A 101 -9.07 10.52 -0.83
N ALA A 102 -9.86 9.82 -1.64
CA ALA A 102 -10.05 10.09 -3.07
C ALA A 102 -8.79 9.99 -3.95
N ALA A 103 -7.66 9.50 -3.42
CA ALA A 103 -6.55 9.07 -4.25
C ALA A 103 -6.96 7.86 -5.09
N ASN A 104 -6.26 7.63 -6.20
CA ASN A 104 -6.58 6.55 -7.13
C ASN A 104 -5.65 5.37 -7.06
N ASP A 105 -4.44 5.55 -6.51
CA ASP A 105 -3.50 4.46 -6.34
C ASP A 105 -2.54 4.72 -5.16
N ALA A 106 -1.64 3.77 -4.93
CA ALA A 106 -0.51 3.89 -4.02
C ALA A 106 0.78 3.40 -4.71
N THR A 107 1.91 3.96 -4.26
CA THR A 107 3.24 3.54 -4.68
C THR A 107 4.06 3.24 -3.44
N CYS A 108 4.70 2.08 -3.42
CA CYS A 108 5.50 1.61 -2.30
C CYS A 108 6.89 1.16 -2.75
N PHE A 109 7.85 1.21 -1.83
CA PHE A 109 9.21 0.74 -2.07
C PHE A 109 9.89 0.33 -0.76
N ASN A 110 10.90 -0.53 -0.90
CA ASN A 110 11.84 -0.88 0.15
C ASN A 110 13.15 -0.12 0.01
N CYS A 111 13.79 0.17 1.13
CA CYS A 111 15.05 0.89 1.13
C CYS A 111 16.03 0.36 2.17
N GLU A 112 17.13 -0.22 1.70
CA GLU A 112 18.19 -0.75 2.56
C GLU A 112 18.97 0.39 3.22
N THR A 113 19.44 1.36 2.43
CA THR A 113 20.23 2.48 2.95
C THR A 113 19.72 3.83 2.44
N LYS A 114 19.58 4.79 3.36
CA LYS A 114 19.26 6.19 3.04
C LYS A 114 20.53 7.01 2.91
N PHE A 115 20.66 7.75 1.82
CA PHE A 115 21.67 8.79 1.66
C PHE A 115 20.97 10.15 1.56
N GLU A 116 21.26 11.04 2.49
CA GLU A 116 20.73 12.41 2.50
C GLU A 116 21.76 13.39 1.95
N TYR A 117 21.33 14.21 1.00
CA TYR A 117 22.12 15.32 0.45
C TYR A 117 21.89 16.60 1.26
N PRO A 118 22.83 17.58 1.21
CA PRO A 118 22.71 18.84 1.94
C PRO A 118 21.47 19.69 1.59
N ASP A 119 20.84 19.43 0.44
CA ASP A 119 19.61 20.10 -0.01
C ASP A 119 18.32 19.44 0.54
N GLY A 120 18.46 18.41 1.39
CA GLY A 120 17.34 17.66 1.96
C GLY A 120 16.79 16.56 1.05
N SER A 121 17.35 16.38 -0.15
CA SER A 121 16.97 15.27 -1.02
C SER A 121 17.52 13.94 -0.48
N ILE A 122 16.72 12.88 -0.58
CA ILE A 122 17.06 11.54 -0.07
C ILE A 122 17.12 10.57 -1.25
N LEU A 123 18.25 9.89 -1.38
CA LEU A 123 18.43 8.78 -2.30
C LEU A 123 18.38 7.45 -1.55
N CYS A 124 17.60 6.52 -2.07
CA CYS A 124 17.65 5.14 -1.66
C CYS A 124 18.75 4.38 -2.40
N ARG A 125 19.54 3.58 -1.66
CA ARG A 125 20.53 2.65 -2.20
C ARG A 125 20.28 1.26 -1.67
#